data_AF-A0A0V0XCW5-F1
#
_entry.id   AF-A0A0V0XCW5-F1
#
_cell.length_a   1.000
_cell.length_b   1.000
_cell.length_c   1.000
_cell.angle_alpha   90.00
_cell.angle_beta   90.00
_cell.angle_gamma   90.00
#
_symmetry.space_group_name_H-M   'P 1'
#
loop_
_entity.id
_entity.type
_entity.pdbx_description
1 polymer ?
#
loop_
_entity_poly.entity_id
_entity_poly.type
_entity_poly.pdbx_seq_one_letter_code
_entity_poly.pdbx_strand_id
1 'polypeptide(L)'
;LNPSATEALFNLKLELTEQERVERSLDSHIKWLKQSIKNVIEADNNSDAYYVNEKELAAYIPGSTVFAIKADTGTDLEVPFPYKSENDTTVYALLVKSEELPIDVFLVRDLAREINIDNLTMPDEDRFSKEVDPP
;
A
#
# COMPACT_ATOMS: atom_id res chain seq x y z
N LEU A 1 -31.14 23.27 -46.21
CA LEU A 1 -30.00 22.68 -45.47
C LEU A 1 -29.40 21.58 -46.33
N ASN A 2 -28.07 21.42 -46.34
CA ASN A 2 -27.39 20.34 -47.07
C ASN A 2 -27.83 18.99 -46.45
N PRO A 3 -28.41 18.05 -47.23
CA PRO A 3 -28.92 16.78 -46.70
C PRO A 3 -27.85 15.96 -45.95
N SER A 4 -26.58 16.05 -46.37
CA SER A 4 -25.46 15.38 -45.69
C SER A 4 -25.19 15.94 -44.28
N ALA A 5 -25.36 17.25 -44.08
CA ALA A 5 -25.18 17.88 -42.76
C ALA A 5 -26.31 17.50 -41.78
N THR A 6 -27.52 17.28 -42.29
CA THR A 6 -28.67 16.84 -41.49
C THR A 6 -28.50 15.41 -40.99
N GLU A 7 -27.97 14.52 -41.83
CA GLU A 7 -27.68 13.12 -41.47
C GLU A 7 -26.56 13.02 -40.42
N ALA A 8 -25.47 13.77 -40.59
CA ALA A 8 -24.39 13.83 -39.60
C ALA A 8 -24.89 14.35 -38.23
N LEU A 9 -25.75 15.37 -38.24
CA LEU A 9 -26.36 15.91 -37.01
C LEU A 9 -27.30 14.90 -36.34
N PHE A 10 -28.04 14.11 -37.11
CA PHE A 10 -28.90 13.05 -36.58
C PHE A 10 -28.08 11.94 -35.92
N ASN A 11 -27.02 11.48 -36.59
CA ASN A 11 -26.13 10.45 -36.06
C ASN A 11 -25.43 10.90 -34.77
N LEU A 12 -24.94 12.13 -34.71
CA LEU A 12 -24.30 12.67 -33.52
C LEU A 12 -25.28 12.80 -32.34
N LYS A 13 -26.53 13.20 -32.59
CA LYS A 13 -27.57 13.22 -31.54
C LYS A 13 -27.90 11.83 -31.02
N LEU A 14 -27.93 10.83 -31.91
CA LEU A 14 -28.15 9.45 -31.53
C LEU A 14 -27.00 8.95 -30.65
N GLU A 15 -25.75 9.20 -31.06
CA GLU A 15 -24.56 8.84 -30.31
C GLU A 15 -24.51 9.51 -28.94
N LEU A 16 -24.82 10.80 -28.85
CA LEU A 16 -24.91 11.52 -27.58
C LEU A 16 -25.95 10.89 -26.65
N THR A 17 -27.13 10.56 -27.19
CA THR A 17 -28.21 9.94 -26.40
C THR A 17 -27.79 8.57 -25.86
N GLU A 18 -27.07 7.79 -26.66
CA GLU A 18 -26.53 6.49 -26.23
C GLU A 18 -25.44 6.66 -25.18
N GLN A 19 -24.54 7.63 -25.34
CA GLN A 19 -23.51 7.96 -24.35
C GLN A 19 -24.14 8.36 -23.01
N GLU A 20 -25.14 9.24 -23.00
CA GLU A 20 -25.88 9.64 -21.80
C GLU A 20 -26.63 8.46 -21.14
N ARG A 21 -27.08 7.50 -21.94
CA ARG A 21 -27.72 6.27 -21.43
C ARG A 21 -26.69 5.39 -20.72
N VAL A 22 -25.53 5.21 -21.32
CA VAL A 22 -24.42 4.42 -20.75
C VAL A 22 -23.89 5.08 -19.48
N GLU A 23 -23.68 6.40 -19.49
CA GLU A 23 -23.21 7.15 -18.32
C GLU A 23 -24.15 6.98 -17.13
N ARG A 24 -25.46 7.15 -17.33
CA ARG A 24 -26.46 6.93 -16.26
C ARG A 24 -26.47 5.49 -15.73
N SER A 25 -26.22 4.52 -16.60
CA SER A 25 -26.09 3.12 -16.21
C SER A 25 -24.85 2.91 -15.33
N LEU A 26 -23.71 3.49 -15.72
CA LEU A 26 -22.46 3.41 -14.96
C LEU A 26 -22.58 4.10 -13.60
N ASP A 27 -23.20 5.28 -13.54
CA ASP A 27 -23.47 5.98 -12.28
C ASP A 27 -24.31 5.13 -11.32
N SER A 28 -25.29 4.42 -11.86
CA SER A 28 -26.13 3.51 -11.07
C SER A 28 -25.31 2.33 -10.53
N HIS A 29 -24.46 1.74 -11.37
CA HIS A 29 -23.55 0.67 -10.95
C HIS A 29 -22.54 1.15 -9.89
N ILE A 30 -21.96 2.34 -10.05
CA ILE A 30 -21.03 2.92 -9.07
C ILE A 30 -21.74 3.12 -7.73
N LYS A 31 -22.98 3.63 -7.73
CA LYS A 31 -23.77 3.79 -6.50
C LYS A 31 -24.02 2.44 -5.82
N TRP A 32 -24.41 1.42 -6.58
CA TRP A 32 -24.64 0.08 -6.04
C TRP A 32 -23.36 -0.57 -5.49
N LEU A 33 -22.24 -0.44 -6.19
CA LEU A 33 -20.96 -0.96 -5.73
C LEU A 33 -20.49 -0.26 -4.45
N LYS A 34 -20.60 1.07 -4.38
CA LYS A 34 -20.30 1.83 -3.16
C LYS A 34 -21.15 1.37 -1.97
N GLN A 35 -22.45 1.18 -2.19
CA GLN A 35 -23.33 0.67 -1.14
C GLN A 35 -23.01 -0.78 -0.75
N SER A 36 -22.67 -1.62 -1.73
CA SER A 36 -22.26 -3.01 -1.48
C SER A 36 -21.01 -3.07 -0.61
N ILE A 37 -19.97 -2.29 -0.95
CA ILE A 37 -18.74 -2.18 -0.14
C ILE A 37 -19.07 -1.70 1.28
N LYS A 38 -19.88 -0.65 1.40
CA LYS A 38 -20.31 -0.12 2.70
C LYS A 38 -21.00 -1.19 3.54
N ASN A 39 -21.95 -1.91 2.97
CA ASN A 39 -22.68 -2.97 3.65
C ASN A 39 -21.76 -4.10 4.12
N VAL A 40 -20.72 -4.43 3.35
CA VAL A 40 -19.73 -5.44 3.74
C VAL A 40 -18.90 -4.93 4.92
N ILE A 41 -18.37 -3.70 4.83
CA ILE A 41 -17.50 -3.11 5.87
C ILE A 41 -18.25 -2.90 7.20
N GLU A 42 -19.50 -2.46 7.14
CA GLU A 42 -20.31 -2.14 8.33
C GLU A 42 -21.03 -3.35 8.93
N ALA A 43 -20.86 -4.55 8.37
CA ALA A 43 -21.47 -5.75 8.94
C ALA A 43 -20.75 -6.14 10.25
N ASP A 44 -21.52 -6.22 11.35
CA ASP A 44 -21.03 -6.48 12.73
C ASP A 44 -20.21 -7.78 12.88
N ASN A 45 -20.31 -8.70 11.92
CA ASN A 45 -19.60 -9.98 11.91
C ASN A 45 -18.22 -9.91 11.23
N ASN A 46 -17.85 -8.79 10.61
CA ASN A 46 -16.62 -8.70 9.83
C ASN A 46 -15.49 -7.94 10.53
N SER A 47 -15.73 -7.31 11.69
CA SER A 47 -14.70 -6.54 12.42
C SER A 47 -13.46 -7.38 12.73
N ASP A 48 -13.67 -8.66 13.06
CA ASP A 48 -12.61 -9.60 13.44
C ASP A 48 -11.90 -10.22 12.22
N ALA A 49 -12.38 -9.95 11.01
CA ALA A 49 -11.83 -10.48 9.76
C ALA A 49 -11.00 -9.45 8.97
N TYR A 50 -10.94 -8.19 9.40
CA TYR A 50 -10.21 -7.11 8.73
C TYR A 50 -8.79 -6.91 9.27
N TYR A 51 -7.93 -7.89 9.04
CA TYR A 51 -6.50 -7.73 9.32
C TYR A 51 -5.67 -8.46 8.27
N VAL A 52 -4.41 -8.03 8.16
CA VAL A 52 -3.40 -8.69 7.33
C VAL A 52 -2.33 -9.24 8.26
N ASN A 53 -1.91 -10.48 8.02
CA ASN A 53 -0.86 -11.08 8.83
C ASN A 53 0.50 -10.49 8.48
N GLU A 54 1.36 -10.33 9.49
CA GLU A 54 2.76 -9.92 9.29
C GLU A 54 3.45 -10.80 8.24
N LYS A 55 3.26 -12.13 8.31
CA LYS A 55 3.83 -13.12 7.38
C LYS A 55 3.41 -12.91 5.92
N GLU A 56 2.18 -12.48 5.69
CA GLU A 56 1.66 -12.23 4.34
C GLU A 56 2.28 -10.94 3.78
N LEU A 57 2.34 -9.88 4.59
CA LEU A 57 2.98 -8.61 4.21
C LEU A 57 4.48 -8.80 3.95
N ALA A 58 5.11 -9.59 4.81
CA ALA A 58 6.49 -10.02 4.75
C ALA A 58 6.87 -10.72 3.43
N ALA A 59 5.99 -11.60 2.94
CA ALA A 59 6.19 -12.34 1.70
C ALA A 59 6.00 -11.45 0.46
N TYR A 60 5.11 -10.46 0.53
CA TYR A 60 4.84 -9.55 -0.58
C TYR A 60 5.94 -8.49 -0.75
N ILE A 61 6.58 -8.06 0.34
CA ILE A 61 7.64 -7.03 0.32
C ILE A 61 8.95 -7.61 0.90
N PRO A 62 9.66 -8.46 0.16
CA PRO A 62 10.91 -9.06 0.64
C PRO A 62 12.04 -8.03 0.76
N GLY A 63 12.93 -8.22 1.73
CA GLY A 63 14.16 -7.44 1.85
C GLY A 63 13.96 -5.95 2.16
N SER A 64 12.88 -5.58 2.85
CA SER A 64 12.59 -4.20 3.25
C SER A 64 12.18 -4.12 4.72
N THR A 65 12.53 -3.02 5.38
CA THR A 65 11.92 -2.63 6.67
C THR A 65 10.52 -2.10 6.40
N VAL A 66 9.53 -2.61 7.12
CA VAL A 66 8.11 -2.29 6.89
C VAL A 66 7.52 -1.72 8.16
N PHE A 67 6.84 -0.58 8.03
CA PHE A 67 6.03 0.01 9.09
C PHE A 67 4.60 0.25 8.57
N ALA A 68 3.62 0.17 9.46
CA ALA A 68 2.22 0.46 9.18
C ALA A 68 1.84 1.76 9.90
N ILE A 69 1.20 2.67 9.17
CA ILE A 69 0.63 3.89 9.73
C ILE A 69 -0.88 3.70 9.75
N LYS A 70 -1.48 3.87 10.93
CA LYS A 70 -2.92 3.94 11.10
C LYS A 70 -3.27 5.39 11.46
N ALA A 71 -4.06 6.00 10.60
CA ALA A 71 -4.52 7.38 10.76
C ALA A 71 -5.96 7.50 10.23
N ASP A 72 -6.70 8.46 10.75
CA ASP A 72 -8.10 8.65 10.38
C ASP A 72 -8.26 9.39 9.05
N THR A 73 -9.49 9.35 8.52
CA THR A 73 -9.84 10.04 7.28
C THR A 73 -9.62 11.54 7.43
N GLY A 74 -8.92 12.15 6.48
CA GLY A 74 -8.55 13.57 6.55
C GLY A 74 -7.14 13.84 7.08
N THR A 75 -6.36 12.80 7.40
CA THR A 75 -4.92 12.94 7.69
C THR A 75 -4.15 13.34 6.43
N ASP A 76 -3.35 14.40 6.51
CA ASP A 76 -2.47 14.86 5.44
C ASP A 76 -1.19 14.02 5.39
N LEU A 77 -0.86 13.53 4.20
CA LEU A 77 0.35 12.79 3.91
C LEU A 77 1.17 13.53 2.86
N GLU A 78 2.33 14.07 3.25
CA GLU A 78 3.22 14.80 2.36
C GLU A 78 4.57 14.08 2.21
N VAL A 79 5.04 13.98 0.97
CA VAL A 79 6.37 13.48 0.62
C VAL A 79 7.17 14.65 0.05
N PRO A 80 7.95 15.38 0.89
CA PRO A 80 8.81 16.43 0.40
C PRO A 80 9.91 15.89 -0.53
N PHE A 81 10.43 16.76 -1.40
CA PHE A 81 11.55 16.39 -2.26
C PHE A 81 12.78 16.03 -1.41
N PRO A 82 13.51 14.96 -1.78
CA PRO A 82 14.73 14.59 -1.09
C PRO A 82 15.74 15.73 -1.14
N TYR A 83 16.43 15.97 -0.03
CA TYR A 83 17.47 17.00 0.06
C TYR A 83 18.76 16.41 0.64
N LYS A 84 19.88 17.06 0.32
CA LYS A 84 21.18 16.69 0.88
C LYS A 84 21.35 17.34 2.25
N SER A 85 21.62 16.52 3.27
CA SER A 85 22.01 17.00 4.60
C SER A 85 23.43 17.57 4.59
N GLU A 86 23.82 18.22 5.70
CA GLU A 86 25.18 18.77 5.92
C GLU A 86 26.28 17.70 5.76
N ASN A 87 25.94 16.43 5.98
CA ASN A 87 26.85 15.28 5.84
C ASN A 87 26.84 14.67 4.41
N ASP A 88 26.36 15.39 3.40
CA ASP A 88 26.16 14.92 2.01
C ASP A 88 25.29 13.65 1.87
N THR A 89 24.52 13.33 2.90
CA THR A 89 23.58 12.19 2.89
C THR A 89 22.22 12.67 2.39
N THR A 90 21.66 11.98 1.39
CA THR A 90 20.31 12.24 0.89
C THR A 90 19.28 11.83 1.94
N VAL A 91 18.47 12.80 2.38
CA VAL A 91 17.40 12.61 3.36
C VAL A 91 16.08 12.49 2.62
N TYR A 92 15.36 11.43 2.93
CA TYR A 92 13.97 11.22 2.55
C TYR A 92 13.10 11.45 3.79
N ALA A 93 12.00 12.15 3.63
CA ALA A 93 11.07 12.39 4.72
C ALA A 93 9.65 12.05 4.27
N LEU A 94 8.86 11.60 5.24
CA LEU A 94 7.42 11.41 5.13
C LEU A 94 6.80 12.24 6.25
N LEU A 95 6.01 13.25 5.89
CA LEU A 95 5.31 14.08 6.85
C LEU A 95 3.86 13.60 6.93
N VAL A 96 3.42 13.26 8.13
CA VAL A 96 2.05 12.84 8.41
C VAL A 96 1.47 13.80 9.43
N LYS A 97 0.40 14.50 9.07
CA LYS A 97 -0.24 15.49 9.93
C LYS A 97 -1.73 15.16 10.07
N SER A 98 -2.17 14.98 11.31
CA SER A 98 -3.58 14.84 11.65
C SER A 98 -4.00 16.01 12.53
N GLU A 99 -5.16 16.60 12.25
CA GLU A 99 -5.70 17.73 13.01
C GLU A 99 -6.65 17.29 14.12
N GLU A 100 -7.25 16.09 13.99
CA GLU A 100 -8.36 15.65 14.84
C GLU A 100 -7.98 14.50 15.77
N LEU A 101 -7.22 13.52 15.29
CA LEU A 101 -7.00 12.24 15.97
C LEU A 101 -5.52 11.81 15.96
N PRO A 102 -5.05 11.07 16.98
CA PRO A 102 -3.67 10.61 17.04
C PRO A 102 -3.35 9.64 15.89
N ILE A 103 -2.08 9.63 15.48
CA ILE A 103 -1.57 8.72 14.45
C ILE A 103 -0.82 7.60 15.14
N ASP A 104 -1.21 6.36 14.88
CA ASP A 104 -0.52 5.17 15.37
C ASP A 104 0.48 4.67 14.31
N VAL A 105 1.72 4.41 14.72
CA VAL A 105 2.75 3.86 13.84
C VAL A 105 3.31 2.57 14.43
N PHE A 106 3.27 1.50 13.63
CA PHE A 106 3.70 0.15 14.02
C PHE A 106 4.87 -0.27 13.15
N LEU A 107 5.98 -0.70 13.76
CA LEU A 107 7.06 -1.37 13.05
C LEU A 107 6.67 -2.84 12.85
N VAL A 108 6.44 -3.24 11.60
CA VAL A 108 5.98 -4.59 11.24
C VAL A 108 7.16 -5.52 10.97
N ARG A 109 8.22 -5.00 10.35
CA ARG A 109 9.47 -5.74 10.08
C ARG A 109 10.66 -4.82 10.18
N ASP A 110 11.73 -5.30 10.82
CA ASP A 110 13.02 -4.62 10.87
C ASP A 110 14.12 -5.47 10.20
N LEU A 111 14.43 -5.15 8.94
CA LEU A 111 15.44 -5.87 8.19
C LEU A 111 16.85 -5.71 8.80
N ALA A 112 17.16 -4.54 9.35
CA ALA A 112 18.48 -4.28 9.93
C ALA A 112 18.72 -5.15 11.17
N ARG A 113 17.65 -5.42 11.94
CA ARG A 113 17.69 -6.36 13.07
C ARG A 113 17.82 -7.80 12.62
N GLU A 114 17.12 -8.22 11.56
CA GLU A 114 17.20 -9.58 11.02
C GLU A 114 18.61 -9.92 10.51
N ILE A 115 19.24 -9.02 9.75
CA ILE A 115 20.61 -9.21 9.23
C ILE A 115 21.64 -9.36 10.36
N ASN A 116 21.43 -8.69 11.50
CA ASN A 116 22.36 -8.76 12.63
C ASN A 116 22.26 -10.10 13.39
N ILE A 117 21.10 -10.78 13.35
CA ILE A 117 20.90 -12.08 13.98
C ILE A 117 21.64 -13.18 13.20
N ASP A 118 21.61 -13.14 11.87
CA ASP A 118 22.33 -14.13 11.04
C ASP A 118 23.85 -14.06 11.25
N ASN A 119 24.39 -12.87 11.51
CA ASN A 119 25.80 -12.64 11.81
C ASN A 119 26.23 -13.09 13.23
N LEU A 120 25.28 -13.47 14.10
CA LEU A 120 25.55 -14.02 15.44
C LEU A 120 25.59 -15.55 15.48
N THR A 121 25.37 -16.22 14.34
CA THR A 121 25.59 -17.68 14.25
C THR A 121 27.10 -17.91 14.19
N MET A 122 27.70 -18.24 15.35
CA MET A 122 29.13 -18.56 15.45
C MET A 122 29.51 -19.65 14.42
N PRO A 123 30.62 -19.51 13.68
CA PRO A 123 31.19 -20.62 12.95
C PRO A 123 31.62 -21.69 13.96
N ASP A 124 31.20 -22.93 13.72
CA ASP A 124 31.45 -24.09 14.57
C ASP A 124 32.86 -24.08 15.18
N GLU A 125 32.92 -23.98 16.51
CA GLU A 125 34.11 -24.31 17.29
C GLU A 125 34.35 -25.82 17.21
N ASP A 126 34.98 -26.29 16.13
CA ASP A 126 35.63 -27.60 16.09
C ASP A 126 36.92 -27.51 15.27
N ARG A 127 37.85 -26.70 15.78
CA ARG A 127 39.28 -26.76 15.44
C ARG A 127 40.13 -27.07 16.67
N PHE A 128 39.80 -28.14 17.39
CA PHE A 128 40.72 -28.76 18.34
C PHE A 128 40.71 -30.28 18.21
N SER A 129 41.14 -30.76 17.05
CA SER A 129 41.74 -32.10 16.91
C SER A 129 43.18 -31.93 16.46
N LYS A 130 44.03 -31.37 17.33
CA LYS A 130 45.48 -31.56 17.21
C LYS A 130 45.80 -32.94 17.76
N GLU A 131 45.97 -33.88 16.82
CA GLU A 131 47.13 -34.76 16.73
C GLU A 131 47.80 -35.15 18.05
N VAL A 132 47.52 -36.37 18.51
CA VAL A 132 48.36 -37.09 19.48
C VAL A 132 48.77 -38.38 18.81
N ASP A 133 49.99 -38.42 18.30
CA ASP A 133 50.65 -39.63 17.84
C ASP A 133 51.02 -40.50 19.06
N PRO A 134 50.67 -41.79 19.11
CA PRO A 134 51.15 -42.69 20.15
C PRO A 134 52.51 -43.31 19.79
N PRO A 135 53.27 -43.80 20.81
CA PRO A 135 54.70 -44.11 20.73
C PRO A 135 55.06 -45.36 19.91
#